data_AF-A0A1I4DH81-F1
#
_entry.id   AF-A0A1I4DH81-F1
#
_cell.length_a   1.000
_cell.length_b   1.000
_cell.length_c   1.000
_cell.angle_alpha   90.00
_cell.angle_beta   90.00
_cell.angle_gamma   90.00
#
_symmetry.space_group_name_H-M   'P 1'
#
loop_
_entity.id
_entity.type
_entity.pdbx_description
1 polymer ?
#
loop_
_entity_poly.entity_id
_entity_poly.type
_entity_poly.pdbx_seq_one_letter_code
_entity_poly.pdbx_strand_id
1 'polypeptide(L)'
;MGWSPADPACYLTSGYTAPDQSPPSPDTRRRLAECLALFTRPLVDEVMDKEPGAWHRLHTTEQTLRNQREDRRRAGILHRLVTRVIGDYENW
;
A
#
# COMPACT_ATOMS: atom_id res chain seq x y z
N MET A 1 -5.27 3.74 25.01
CA MET A 1 -4.84 2.45 24.40
C MET A 1 -3.99 2.78 23.21
N GLY A 2 -2.67 2.67 23.38
CA GLY A 2 -1.66 3.23 22.49
C GLY A 2 -1.49 2.43 21.19
N TRP A 3 -1.10 3.15 20.15
CA TRP A 3 -0.65 2.61 18.88
C TRP A 3 0.47 1.58 19.13
N SER A 4 0.34 0.36 18.62
CA SER A 4 1.40 -0.64 18.66
C SER A 4 2.17 -0.60 17.33
N PRO A 5 3.45 -0.21 17.32
CA PRO A 5 4.25 -0.22 16.09
C PRO A 5 4.55 -1.64 15.58
N ALA A 6 4.25 -2.67 16.37
CA ALA A 6 4.56 -4.06 16.03
C ALA A 6 3.67 -4.64 14.91
N ASP A 7 2.46 -4.12 14.71
CA ASP A 7 1.57 -4.54 13.60
C ASP A 7 0.78 -3.35 13.05
N PRO A 8 1.42 -2.52 12.19
CA PRO A 8 0.77 -1.33 11.64
C PRO A 8 -0.45 -1.65 10.76
N ALA A 9 -0.57 -2.89 10.25
CA ALA A 9 -1.71 -3.31 9.44
C ALA A 9 -3.04 -3.30 10.23
N CYS A 10 -2.97 -3.42 11.56
CA CYS A 10 -4.14 -3.29 12.44
C CYS A 10 -4.80 -1.92 12.35
N TYR A 11 -4.05 -0.88 11.99
CA TYR A 11 -4.51 0.51 11.99
C TYR A 11 -4.85 1.05 10.60
N LEU A 12 -4.83 0.19 9.56
CA LEU A 12 -5.23 0.57 8.21
C LEU A 12 -6.72 0.95 8.18
N THR A 13 -6.97 2.23 7.92
CA THR A 13 -8.31 2.82 7.82
C THR A 13 -8.38 3.80 6.65
N SER A 14 -9.58 4.03 6.13
CA SER A 14 -9.83 5.15 5.22
C SER A 14 -10.33 6.34 6.04
N GLY A 15 -9.57 7.45 6.04
CA GLY A 15 -9.90 8.65 6.81
C GLY A 15 -9.89 8.43 8.33
N TYR A 16 -10.56 9.30 9.08
CA TYR A 16 -10.66 9.21 10.55
C TYR A 16 -11.76 8.24 10.99
N THR A 17 -11.59 6.95 10.68
CA THR A 17 -12.53 5.89 11.07
C THR A 17 -11.88 4.92 12.05
N ALA A 18 -12.70 4.22 12.83
CA ALA A 18 -12.18 3.18 13.73
C ALA A 18 -11.54 2.03 12.91
N PRO A 19 -10.43 1.45 13.41
CA PRO A 19 -9.80 0.29 12.77
C PRO A 19 -10.70 -0.94 12.75
N ASP A 20 -10.46 -1.83 11.78
CA ASP A 20 -11.12 -3.13 11.76
C ASP A 20 -10.67 -3.96 12.98
N GLN A 21 -11.63 -4.56 13.68
CA GLN A 21 -11.36 -5.37 14.87
C GLN A 21 -10.82 -6.77 14.52
N SER A 22 -11.02 -7.22 13.29
CA SER A 22 -10.51 -8.51 12.81
C SER A 22 -9.00 -8.44 12.60
N PRO A 23 -8.20 -9.46 12.97
CA PRO A 23 -6.76 -9.43 12.73
C PRO A 23 -6.46 -9.32 11.22
N PRO A 24 -5.41 -8.59 10.81
CA PRO A 24 -5.03 -8.51 9.41
C PRO A 24 -4.56 -9.86 8.89
N SER A 25 -4.79 -10.13 7.61
CA SER A 25 -4.28 -11.35 6.97
C SER A 25 -2.75 -11.25 6.78
N PRO A 26 -2.04 -12.40 6.67
CA PRO A 26 -0.62 -12.39 6.29
C PRO A 26 -0.36 -11.65 4.98
N ASP A 27 -1.26 -11.81 4.01
CA ASP A 27 -1.17 -11.13 2.72
C ASP A 27 -1.26 -9.61 2.85
N THR A 28 -2.19 -9.09 3.66
CA THR A 28 -2.28 -7.65 3.92
C THR A 28 -1.04 -7.12 4.60
N ARG A 29 -0.46 -7.84 5.56
CA ARG A 29 0.80 -7.41 6.21
C ARG A 29 1.94 -7.32 5.22
N ARG A 30 2.10 -8.35 4.38
CA ARG A 30 3.11 -8.37 3.32
C ARG A 30 2.92 -7.17 2.37
N ARG A 31 1.69 -6.92 1.94
CA ARG A 31 1.38 -5.83 1.01
C ARG A 31 1.56 -4.45 1.62
N LEU A 32 1.28 -4.29 2.91
CA LEU A 32 1.61 -3.05 3.60
C LEU A 32 3.11 -2.80 3.56
N ALA A 33 3.94 -3.82 3.81
CA ALA A 33 5.39 -3.69 3.73
C ALA A 33 5.87 -3.33 2.31
N GLU A 34 5.31 -3.99 1.28
CA GLU A 34 5.57 -3.66 -0.13
C GLU A 34 5.18 -2.20 -0.43
N CYS A 35 3.98 -1.77 -0.01
CA CYS A 35 3.53 -0.40 -0.19
C CYS A 35 4.48 0.60 0.48
N LEU A 36 4.86 0.36 1.74
CA LEU A 36 5.78 1.23 2.47
C LEU A 36 7.15 1.32 1.78
N ALA A 37 7.65 0.21 1.22
CA ALA A 37 8.87 0.22 0.43
C ALA A 37 8.76 1.13 -0.80
N LEU A 38 7.57 1.21 -1.43
CA LEU A 38 7.32 2.17 -2.52
C LEU A 38 7.50 3.63 -2.11
N PHE A 39 7.28 3.95 -0.84
CA PHE A 39 7.42 5.31 -0.29
C PHE A 39 8.78 5.58 0.34
N THR A 40 9.75 4.68 0.19
CA THR A 40 11.12 4.92 0.66
C THR A 40 11.96 5.60 -0.40
N ARG A 41 12.90 6.46 0.04
CA ARG A 41 13.75 7.31 -0.81
C ARG A 41 14.32 6.64 -2.07
N PRO A 42 14.95 5.45 -2.03
CA PRO A 42 15.51 4.90 -3.26
C PRO A 42 14.43 4.59 -4.31
N LEU A 43 13.26 4.07 -3.91
CA LEU A 43 12.23 3.74 -4.90
C LEU A 43 11.45 4.96 -5.38
N VAL A 44 11.25 5.96 -4.51
CA VAL A 44 10.64 7.24 -4.91
C VAL A 44 11.48 7.91 -6.00
N ASP A 45 12.80 7.95 -5.82
CA ASP A 45 13.72 8.53 -6.80
C ASP A 45 13.67 7.75 -8.13
N GLU A 46 13.70 6.42 -8.09
CA GLU A 46 13.57 5.58 -9.29
C GLU A 46 12.23 5.79 -10.03
N VAL A 47 11.11 5.94 -9.30
CA VAL A 47 9.80 6.23 -9.92
C VAL A 47 9.80 7.60 -10.58
N MET A 48 10.37 8.62 -9.93
CA MET A 48 10.52 9.97 -10.50
C MET A 48 11.41 9.96 -11.75
N ASP A 49 12.48 9.18 -11.74
CA ASP A 49 13.42 9.01 -12.87
C ASP A 49 12.82 8.16 -14.01
N LYS A 50 11.57 7.71 -13.88
CA LYS A 50 10.85 6.87 -14.84
C LYS A 50 11.53 5.52 -15.09
N GLU A 51 12.22 4.98 -14.09
CA GLU A 51 12.89 3.70 -14.18
C GLU A 51 11.88 2.57 -14.43
N PRO A 52 11.98 1.82 -15.55
CA PRO A 52 10.98 0.82 -15.93
C PRO A 52 10.77 -0.27 -14.86
N GLY A 53 11.83 -0.62 -14.12
CA GLY A 53 11.77 -1.61 -13.04
C GLY A 53 10.93 -1.14 -11.86
N ALA A 54 11.03 0.12 -11.48
CA ALA A 54 10.26 0.71 -10.39
C ALA A 54 8.77 0.84 -10.77
N TRP A 55 8.50 1.30 -11.98
CA TRP A 55 7.13 1.35 -12.54
C TRP A 55 6.51 -0.05 -12.66
N HIS A 56 7.26 -1.05 -13.11
CA HIS A 56 6.77 -2.42 -13.16
C HIS A 56 6.40 -2.97 -11.77
N ARG A 57 7.23 -2.72 -10.75
CA ARG A 57 6.92 -3.10 -9.36
C ARG A 57 5.66 -2.40 -8.85
N LEU A 58 5.54 -1.09 -9.10
CA LEU A 58 4.40 -0.28 -8.69
C LEU A 58 3.07 -0.79 -9.27
N HIS A 59 3.02 -1.02 -10.59
CA HIS A 59 1.83 -1.59 -11.24
C HIS A 59 1.56 -3.04 -10.83
N THR A 60 2.60 -3.83 -10.57
CA THR A 60 2.43 -5.20 -10.05
C THR A 60 1.77 -5.18 -8.67
N THR A 61 2.21 -4.29 -7.77
CA THR A 61 1.59 -4.12 -6.44
C THR A 61 0.13 -3.67 -6.56
N GLU A 62 -0.17 -2.70 -7.43
CA GLU A 62 -1.55 -2.25 -7.70
C GLU A 62 -2.46 -3.40 -8.14
N GLN A 63 -2.04 -4.15 -9.15
CA GLN A 63 -2.82 -5.24 -9.71
C GLN A 63 -3.00 -6.38 -8.69
N THR A 64 -1.97 -6.65 -7.91
CA THR A 64 -2.03 -7.70 -6.88
C THR A 64 -3.00 -7.29 -5.76
N LEU A 65 -3.05 -6.01 -5.39
CA LEU A 65 -3.98 -5.46 -4.39
C LEU A 65 -5.42 -5.50 -4.89
N ARG A 66 -5.65 -5.11 -6.16
CA ARG A 66 -6.95 -5.15 -6.82
C ARG A 66 -7.58 -6.54 -6.81
N ASN A 67 -6.75 -7.58 -6.96
CA ASN A 67 -7.21 -8.96 -7.05
C ASN A 67 -7.26 -9.71 -5.71
N GLN A 68 -6.84 -9.07 -4.61
CA GLN A 68 -6.82 -9.72 -3.29
C GLN A 68 -8.24 -10.00 -2.79
N ARG A 69 -8.51 -11.25 -2.43
CA ARG A 69 -9.85 -11.67 -1.96
C ARG A 69 -9.97 -11.67 -0.44
N GLU A 70 -8.88 -11.90 0.27
CA GLU A 70 -8.80 -11.84 1.72
C GLU A 70 -8.67 -10.38 2.19
N ASP A 71 -9.25 -10.04 3.35
CA ASP A 71 -9.04 -8.74 4.01
C ASP A 71 -9.30 -7.55 3.06
N ARG A 72 -10.35 -7.68 2.24
CA ARG A 72 -10.70 -6.76 1.15
C ARG A 72 -10.78 -5.31 1.59
N ARG A 73 -11.23 -5.06 2.82
CA ARG A 73 -11.34 -3.70 3.36
C ARG A 73 -9.96 -3.04 3.45
N ARG A 74 -8.96 -3.72 4.02
CA ARG A 74 -7.59 -3.21 4.13
C ARG A 74 -6.88 -3.20 2.77
N ALA A 75 -7.07 -4.26 1.97
CA ALA A 75 -6.55 -4.31 0.60
C ALA A 75 -7.04 -3.12 -0.24
N GLY A 76 -8.32 -2.75 -0.13
CA GLY A 76 -8.88 -1.60 -0.83
C GLY A 76 -8.36 -0.24 -0.36
N ILE A 77 -7.92 -0.13 0.91
CA ILE A 77 -7.25 1.08 1.40
C ILE A 77 -5.87 1.22 0.76
N LEU A 78 -5.07 0.14 0.76
CA LEU A 78 -3.75 0.11 0.13
C LEU A 78 -3.85 0.30 -1.39
N HIS A 79 -4.84 -0.31 -2.04
CA HIS A 79 -5.08 -0.16 -3.47
C HIS A 79 -5.27 1.31 -3.85
N ARG A 80 -6.17 2.02 -3.16
CA ARG A 80 -6.38 3.47 -3.38
C ARG A 80 -5.14 4.31 -3.17
N LEU A 81 -4.31 3.96 -2.17
CA LEU A 81 -3.04 4.64 -1.93
C LEU A 81 -2.10 4.50 -3.13
N VAL A 82 -1.90 3.26 -3.61
CA VAL A 82 -1.01 2.98 -4.75
C VAL A 82 -1.55 3.59 -6.06
N THR A 83 -2.85 3.49 -6.33
CA THR A 83 -3.48 4.13 -7.51
C THR A 83 -3.27 5.64 -7.51
N ARG A 84 -3.37 6.28 -6.34
CA ARG A 84 -3.12 7.72 -6.22
C ARG A 84 -1.67 8.07 -6.56
N VAL A 85 -0.71 7.30 -6.05
CA VAL A 85 0.71 7.49 -6.34
C VAL A 85 1.02 7.39 -7.82
N ILE A 86 0.50 6.34 -8.49
CA ILE A 86 0.65 6.17 -9.94
C ILE A 86 0.13 7.42 -10.64
N GLY A 87 -1.10 7.86 -10.32
CA GLY A 87 -1.67 9.05 -10.93
C GLY A 87 -0.90 10.33 -10.65
N ASP A 88 -0.36 10.51 -9.44
CA ASP A 88 0.43 11.69 -9.08
C ASP A 88 1.75 11.75 -9.88
N TYR A 89 2.43 10.62 -10.09
CA TYR A 89 3.68 10.56 -10.87
C TYR A 89 3.48 10.51 -12.40
N GLU A 90 2.37 9.96 -12.89
CA GLU A 90 2.05 10.00 -14.33
C GLU A 90 1.71 11.42 -14.81
N ASN A 91 1.13 12.24 -13.93
CA ASN A 91 0.76 13.63 -14.21
C ASN A 91 1.88 14.64 -13.94
N TRP A 92 3.08 14.17 -13.59
CA TRP A 92 4.30 14.96 -13.36
C TRP A 92 5.22 14.94 -14.58
#